data_AF-A0A9K3LG36-F1
#
_entry.id   AF-A0A9K3LG36-F1
#
_cell.length_a   1.000
_cell.length_b   1.000
_cell.length_c   1.000
_cell.angle_alpha   90.00
_cell.angle_beta   90.00
_cell.angle_gamma   90.00
#
_symmetry.space_group_name_H-M   'P 1'
#
loop_
_entity.id
_entity.type
_entity.pdbx_description
1 polymer ?
#
loop_
_entity_poly.entity_id
_entity_poly.type
_entity_poly.pdbx_seq_one_letter_code
_entity_poly.pdbx_strand_id
1 'polypeptide(L)'
;MSFAIPKASLRIHLMNQRHRCYVSYQVYGDPTCWKKQCSKRRMLTTAMALYCFHRIPSLPPSKILFPSADAFSVTFFLGQRDDSRVNAERFWHKDGAPMHSTGKRFFATAASSSSDHSNTSKDGATIASVPPLESTRHLPRLYVEAPHKSLKVNALVPITRAQSHYLLDVMRITNPKRWQDLAGHVRIFNGHDGEWLAKTIETIGETSLKQSSRRRQRKSEAADESDTVLECLECLIPQSSDDDDNNNRRRKISVHLYLGRLKKKQQRKWVLEKVTELGVDGITLLDTEYSMGSGGDAWDHEKHQAHVIEAAEQCERLTLPSLSPQPLPWEGLLDRINASTNGNGVIQHIWLVCRERCVDSPPILSVLQNMQEVYAAKDDLREVRYHLLVGPEGGWSPNELGIVSDLVSNAVQQPKSETPIVQFVSLGSLVLRAEKAAITATAIVGLATQ
;
A
#
# COMPACT_ATOMS: atom_id res chain seq x y z
N MET A 1 -34.33 34.87 16.31
CA MET A 1 -33.99 34.25 15.01
C MET A 1 -34.85 33.01 14.84
N SER A 2 -35.77 33.00 13.88
CA SER A 2 -36.65 31.86 13.62
C SER A 2 -35.85 30.61 13.27
N PHE A 3 -36.07 29.52 14.02
CA PHE A 3 -35.51 28.21 13.69
C PHE A 3 -36.27 27.65 12.48
N ALA A 4 -35.56 27.35 11.40
CA ALA A 4 -36.14 26.70 10.24
C ALA A 4 -36.52 25.25 10.62
N ILE A 5 -37.81 24.92 10.48
CA ILE A 5 -38.32 23.55 10.65
C ILE A 5 -37.78 22.71 9.47
N PRO A 6 -37.09 21.57 9.71
CA PRO A 6 -36.56 20.75 8.63
C PRO A 6 -37.70 20.13 7.81
N LYS A 7 -37.66 20.31 6.48
CA LYS A 7 -38.72 19.88 5.55
C LYS A 7 -38.71 18.38 5.21
N ALA A 8 -37.66 17.64 5.59
CA ALA A 8 -37.61 16.18 5.45
C ALA A 8 -36.61 15.52 6.43
N SER A 9 -36.87 14.26 6.80
CA SER A 9 -35.98 13.41 7.62
C SER A 9 -35.90 11.97 7.08
N LEU A 10 -34.77 11.30 7.36
CA LEU A 10 -34.51 9.91 6.98
C LEU A 10 -34.16 9.10 8.23
N ARG A 11 -34.87 7.99 8.46
CA ARG A 11 -34.59 7.05 9.56
C ARG A 11 -34.11 5.71 8.99
N ILE A 12 -33.02 5.17 9.52
CA ILE A 12 -32.45 3.87 9.14
C ILE A 12 -32.50 2.93 10.36
N HIS A 13 -32.97 1.71 10.13
CA HIS A 13 -33.04 0.63 11.12
C HIS A 13 -32.10 -0.50 10.72
N LEU A 14 -31.36 -0.99 11.70
CA LEU A 14 -30.38 -2.07 11.53
C LEU A 14 -30.77 -3.22 12.43
N MET A 15 -31.06 -4.36 11.81
CA MET A 15 -31.52 -5.55 12.51
C MET A 15 -30.53 -6.68 12.28
N ASN A 16 -30.07 -7.31 13.36
CA ASN A 16 -29.28 -8.54 13.29
C ASN A 16 -30.19 -9.72 13.62
N GLN A 17 -30.47 -10.57 12.63
CA GLN A 17 -31.20 -11.82 12.84
C GLN A 17 -30.40 -12.97 12.24
N ARG A 18 -30.07 -13.98 13.06
CA ARG A 18 -29.38 -15.22 12.66
C ARG A 18 -28.13 -14.97 11.80
N HIS A 19 -27.23 -14.10 12.27
CA HIS A 19 -25.98 -13.74 11.60
C HIS A 19 -26.12 -13.05 10.23
N ARG A 20 -27.28 -12.46 9.94
CA ARG A 20 -27.48 -11.56 8.78
C ARG A 20 -27.88 -10.18 9.26
N CYS A 21 -27.24 -9.15 8.70
CA CYS A 21 -27.52 -7.75 8.96
C CYS A 21 -28.51 -7.22 7.92
N TYR A 22 -29.68 -6.75 8.37
CA TYR A 22 -30.72 -6.18 7.54
C TYR A 22 -30.80 -4.68 7.75
N VAL A 23 -30.88 -3.93 6.64
CA VAL A 23 -31.02 -2.48 6.63
C VAL A 23 -32.40 -2.13 6.09
N SER A 24 -33.23 -1.46 6.89
CA SER A 24 -34.48 -0.85 6.40
C SER A 24 -34.48 0.65 6.67
N TYR A 25 -35.24 1.42 5.90
CA TYR A 25 -35.30 2.87 6.06
C TYR A 25 -36.70 3.43 5.80
N GLN A 26 -37.00 4.57 6.42
CA GLN A 26 -38.21 5.35 6.22
C GLN A 26 -37.86 6.82 6.01
N VAL A 27 -38.54 7.46 5.04
CA VAL A 27 -38.40 8.88 4.71
C VAL A 27 -39.67 9.62 5.11
N TYR A 28 -39.54 10.76 5.76
CA TYR A 28 -40.65 11.63 6.17
C TYR A 28 -40.46 13.03 5.55
N GLY A 29 -41.52 13.62 4.96
CA GLY A 29 -41.48 14.95 4.32
C GLY A 29 -41.87 14.96 2.83
N ASP A 30 -41.87 16.14 2.19
CA ASP A 30 -42.27 16.30 0.78
C ASP A 30 -41.26 15.62 -0.19
N PRO A 31 -41.68 14.57 -0.95
CA PRO A 31 -40.80 13.81 -1.84
C PRO A 31 -40.24 14.63 -3.01
N THR A 32 -40.80 15.79 -3.33
CA THR A 32 -40.38 16.60 -4.48
C THR A 32 -39.07 17.36 -4.22
N CYS A 33 -38.77 17.71 -2.95
CA CYS A 33 -37.48 18.28 -2.55
C CYS A 33 -36.30 17.32 -2.80
N TRP A 34 -36.55 16.02 -2.90
CA TRP A 34 -35.52 14.97 -3.09
C TRP A 34 -35.23 14.65 -4.56
N LYS A 35 -36.05 15.13 -5.51
CA LYS A 35 -35.90 14.79 -6.94
C LYS A 35 -34.80 15.58 -7.67
N LYS A 36 -34.23 16.63 -7.08
CA LYS A 36 -33.19 17.48 -7.73
C LYS A 36 -31.78 17.41 -7.13
N GLN A 37 -31.56 16.68 -6.04
CA GLN A 37 -30.22 16.45 -5.48
C GLN A 37 -30.04 14.97 -5.16
N CYS A 38 -29.08 14.35 -5.85
CA CYS A 38 -28.47 13.08 -5.47
C CYS A 38 -29.42 11.86 -5.41
N SER A 39 -29.47 11.14 -6.53
CA SER A 39 -29.65 9.69 -6.53
C SER A 39 -28.92 9.04 -5.35
N LYS A 40 -29.59 8.22 -4.54
CA LYS A 40 -29.18 6.89 -4.00
C LYS A 40 -27.75 6.61 -3.46
N ARG A 41 -26.74 7.49 -3.57
CA ARG A 41 -25.32 7.18 -3.35
C ARG A 41 -24.84 7.41 -1.92
N ARG A 42 -25.43 8.37 -1.19
CA ARG A 42 -25.00 8.69 0.20
C ARG A 42 -25.64 7.81 1.27
N MET A 43 -26.85 7.29 1.05
CA MET A 43 -27.39 6.20 1.89
C MET A 43 -26.52 4.93 1.81
N LEU A 44 -25.86 4.71 0.67
CA LEU A 44 -24.86 3.65 0.44
C LEU A 44 -23.62 3.81 1.34
N THR A 45 -23.14 5.05 1.52
CA THR A 45 -21.90 5.34 2.25
C THR A 45 -22.04 5.16 3.76
N THR A 46 -23.24 5.29 4.29
CA THR A 46 -23.49 5.08 5.73
C THR A 46 -23.83 3.62 6.03
N ALA A 47 -24.30 2.83 5.05
CA ALA A 47 -24.19 1.37 5.09
C ALA A 47 -22.72 0.91 5.06
N MET A 48 -21.82 1.64 4.38
CA MET A 48 -20.37 1.36 4.47
C MET A 48 -19.80 1.65 5.85
N ALA A 49 -20.36 2.58 6.63
CA ALA A 49 -19.90 2.85 7.99
C ALA A 49 -20.25 1.71 8.98
N LEU A 50 -21.26 0.88 8.69
CA LEU A 50 -21.50 -0.38 9.41
C LEU A 50 -20.40 -1.41 9.21
N TYR A 51 -19.65 -1.33 8.12
CA TYR A 51 -18.48 -2.17 7.88
C TYR A 51 -17.25 -1.67 8.63
N CYS A 52 -17.12 -0.35 8.83
CA CYS A 52 -16.05 0.23 9.66
C CYS A 52 -16.07 -0.32 11.10
N PHE A 53 -17.20 -0.87 11.56
CA PHE A 53 -17.37 -1.57 12.84
C PHE A 53 -16.73 -2.98 12.91
N HIS A 54 -15.99 -3.45 11.89
CA HIS A 54 -15.13 -4.65 11.98
C HIS A 54 -13.64 -4.34 12.12
N ARG A 55 -13.25 -3.05 12.24
CA ARG A 55 -11.86 -2.63 12.44
C ARG A 55 -11.72 -1.71 13.65
N ILE A 56 -11.70 -2.29 14.85
CA ILE A 56 -10.87 -1.81 15.96
C ILE A 56 -10.26 -3.06 16.63
N PRO A 57 -9.03 -3.46 16.27
CA PRO A 57 -8.36 -4.58 16.90
C PRO A 57 -7.54 -4.08 18.10
N SER A 58 -8.09 -4.22 19.31
CA SER A 58 -7.30 -4.20 20.55
C SER A 58 -8.05 -4.80 21.75
N LEU A 59 -8.72 -5.95 21.61
CA LEU A 59 -9.16 -6.75 22.76
C LEU A 59 -9.06 -8.26 22.46
N PRO A 60 -8.61 -9.09 23.43
CA PRO A 60 -8.36 -10.51 23.21
C PRO A 60 -9.65 -11.34 23.04
N PRO A 61 -9.61 -12.53 22.38
CA PRO A 61 -10.80 -13.19 21.83
C PRO A 61 -11.73 -13.87 22.85
N SER A 62 -11.46 -13.83 24.16
CA SER A 62 -12.15 -14.68 25.14
C SER A 62 -13.22 -13.98 25.99
N LYS A 63 -13.56 -12.71 25.75
CA LYS A 63 -14.70 -12.05 26.42
C LYS A 63 -15.40 -11.02 25.54
N ILE A 64 -16.24 -11.49 24.61
CA ILE A 64 -17.34 -10.66 24.08
C ILE A 64 -18.63 -11.46 24.25
N LEU A 65 -19.25 -11.34 25.42
CA LEU A 65 -20.66 -11.69 25.62
C LEU A 65 -21.48 -10.53 25.06
N PHE A 66 -22.11 -10.73 23.90
CA PHE A 66 -23.23 -9.88 23.49
C PHE A 66 -24.42 -10.22 24.39
N PRO A 67 -24.97 -9.27 25.19
CA PRO A 67 -26.28 -9.50 25.76
C PRO A 67 -27.31 -9.47 24.62
N SER A 68 -28.34 -10.29 24.76
CA SER A 68 -29.37 -10.61 23.77
C SER A 68 -29.98 -9.41 23.01
N ALA A 69 -30.16 -9.58 21.70
CA ALA A 69 -31.24 -9.02 20.86
C ALA A 69 -31.70 -7.56 21.09
N ASP A 70 -30.83 -6.57 20.86
CA ASP A 70 -31.23 -5.16 20.81
C ASP A 70 -31.11 -4.58 19.39
N ALA A 71 -32.16 -3.88 18.94
CA ALA A 71 -32.22 -3.16 17.67
C ALA A 71 -31.82 -1.70 17.86
N PHE A 72 -31.13 -1.11 16.86
CA PHE A 72 -30.69 0.28 16.91
C PHE A 72 -31.30 1.08 15.75
N SER A 73 -31.68 2.34 16.01
CA SER A 73 -32.16 3.27 14.98
C SER A 73 -31.34 4.56 14.96
N VAL A 74 -31.06 5.06 13.76
CA VAL A 74 -30.34 6.33 13.53
C VAL A 74 -31.21 7.22 12.66
N THR A 75 -31.47 8.46 13.10
CA THR A 75 -32.30 9.44 12.37
C THR A 75 -31.45 10.64 11.93
N PHE A 76 -31.52 11.00 10.65
CA PHE A 76 -30.84 12.15 10.05
C PHE A 76 -31.84 13.27 9.73
N PHE A 77 -31.50 14.51 10.09
CA PHE A 77 -32.25 15.71 9.73
C PHE A 77 -31.48 16.52 8.68
N LEU A 78 -32.14 16.97 7.62
CA LEU A 78 -31.54 17.81 6.58
C LEU A 78 -32.06 19.24 6.72
N GLY A 79 -31.19 20.17 7.14
CA GLY A 79 -31.45 21.60 7.14
C GLY A 79 -30.98 22.26 5.83
N GLN A 80 -31.73 23.25 5.34
CA GLN A 80 -31.39 23.98 4.12
C GLN A 80 -30.62 25.27 4.47
N ARG A 81 -29.40 25.43 3.95
CA ARG A 81 -28.74 26.74 3.82
C ARG A 81 -27.77 26.70 2.63
N ASP A 82 -27.74 27.81 1.91
CA ASP A 82 -27.06 27.95 0.62
C ASP A 82 -25.55 27.61 0.68
N ASP A 83 -25.15 26.91 -0.38
CA ASP A 83 -23.80 26.52 -0.81
C ASP A 83 -22.86 25.78 0.16
N SER A 84 -22.76 24.48 -0.13
CA SER A 84 -21.53 23.65 -0.11
C SER A 84 -21.06 22.94 1.16
N ARG A 85 -21.84 22.81 2.25
CA ARG A 85 -21.57 21.82 3.33
C ARG A 85 -22.85 21.27 3.97
N VAL A 86 -23.02 19.94 3.96
CA VAL A 86 -24.06 19.25 4.74
C VAL A 86 -23.50 18.94 6.12
N ASN A 87 -23.92 19.66 7.16
CA ASN A 87 -23.64 19.30 8.55
C ASN A 87 -24.70 18.31 9.03
N ALA A 88 -24.27 17.09 9.34
CA ALA A 88 -25.11 16.10 10.03
C ALA A 88 -24.85 16.21 11.54
N GLU A 89 -25.77 16.83 12.28
CA GLU A 89 -25.74 16.78 13.74
C GLU A 89 -26.27 15.42 14.21
N ARG A 90 -25.51 14.73 15.08
CA ARG A 90 -25.82 13.37 15.57
C ARG A 90 -26.57 13.45 16.90
N PHE A 91 -27.75 12.85 16.98
CA PHE A 91 -28.49 12.64 18.24
C PHE A 91 -28.72 11.14 18.47
N TRP A 92 -28.40 10.67 19.67
CA TRP A 92 -28.53 9.26 20.07
C TRP A 92 -29.74 9.11 20.99
N HIS A 93 -30.58 8.09 20.75
CA HIS A 93 -31.67 7.73 21.65
C HIS A 93 -31.64 6.25 21.97
N LYS A 94 -31.86 5.93 23.25
CA LYS A 94 -32.30 4.61 23.71
C LYS A 94 -33.83 4.68 23.79
N ASP A 95 -34.52 3.72 23.20
CA ASP A 95 -35.98 3.74 23.16
C ASP A 95 -36.56 3.79 24.59
N GLY A 96 -37.36 4.84 24.90
CA GLY A 96 -38.23 4.85 26.08
C GLY A 96 -38.29 6.08 27.01
N ALA A 97 -37.61 7.21 26.78
CA ALA A 97 -37.66 8.36 27.71
C ALA A 97 -38.21 9.67 27.09
N PRO A 98 -39.17 10.38 27.74
CA PRO A 98 -39.71 11.64 27.23
C PRO A 98 -38.78 12.84 27.52
N MET A 99 -38.78 13.82 26.61
CA MET A 99 -38.01 15.05 26.69
C MET A 99 -38.45 15.94 27.87
N HIS A 100 -37.53 16.25 28.77
CA HIS A 100 -37.56 17.52 29.50
C HIS A 100 -36.33 18.35 29.14
N SER A 101 -36.59 19.50 28.54
CA SER A 101 -35.62 20.55 28.25
C SER A 101 -35.09 21.17 29.54
N THR A 102 -33.83 20.96 29.87
CA THR A 102 -33.06 21.92 30.66
C THR A 102 -31.66 22.04 30.08
N GLY A 103 -31.29 23.25 29.67
CA GLY A 103 -30.02 23.54 29.04
C GLY A 103 -28.86 23.41 30.02
N LYS A 104 -27.89 22.57 29.69
CA LYS A 104 -26.48 22.74 30.06
C LYS A 104 -25.61 22.32 28.88
N ARG A 105 -24.90 23.29 28.30
CA ARG A 105 -23.78 23.05 27.37
C ARG A 105 -22.62 22.46 28.18
N PHE A 106 -22.23 21.22 27.92
CA PHE A 106 -20.95 20.69 28.35
C PHE A 106 -19.90 21.05 27.30
N PHE A 107 -19.04 22.03 27.60
CA PHE A 107 -17.76 22.22 26.92
C PHE A 107 -16.72 21.34 27.62
N ALA A 108 -16.17 20.36 26.91
CA ALA A 108 -14.97 19.65 27.34
C ALA A 108 -13.76 20.31 26.65
N THR A 109 -13.19 21.32 27.29
CA THR A 109 -11.84 21.81 27.03
C THR A 109 -10.85 20.91 27.77
N ALA A 110 -10.07 20.12 27.04
CA ALA A 110 -8.86 19.52 27.58
C ALA A 110 -7.76 20.60 27.58
N ALA A 111 -7.62 21.31 28.71
CA ALA A 111 -6.45 22.13 28.99
C ALA A 111 -5.39 21.23 29.63
N SER A 112 -4.35 20.88 28.88
CA SER A 112 -3.10 20.40 29.47
C SER A 112 -2.25 21.63 29.82
N SER A 113 -2.13 21.91 31.11
CA SER A 113 -1.17 22.86 31.65
C SER A 113 0.25 22.33 31.47
N SER A 114 1.00 22.88 30.52
CA SER A 114 2.46 22.82 30.48
C SER A 114 2.99 24.21 30.74
N SER A 115 3.76 24.35 31.82
CA SER A 115 4.41 25.56 32.29
C SER A 115 5.17 26.31 31.20
N ASP A 116 4.85 27.59 31.08
CA ASP A 116 5.60 28.60 30.33
C ASP A 116 7.06 28.64 30.79
N HIS A 117 7.98 28.33 29.86
CA HIS A 117 9.32 28.90 29.87
C HIS A 117 9.48 29.71 28.58
N SER A 118 9.26 31.01 28.71
CA SER A 118 9.54 32.01 27.69
C SER A 118 11.05 32.07 27.44
N ASN A 119 11.52 31.44 26.37
CA ASN A 119 12.81 31.78 25.78
C ASN A 119 12.62 32.92 24.78
N THR A 120 12.79 34.15 25.27
CA THR A 120 12.98 35.32 24.42
C THR A 120 14.39 35.26 23.82
N SER A 121 14.52 34.76 22.58
CA SER A 121 15.64 35.14 21.72
C SER A 121 15.19 36.28 20.82
N LYS A 122 15.79 37.46 21.02
CA LYS A 122 15.78 38.55 20.04
C LYS A 122 16.49 38.03 18.79
N ASP A 123 15.74 37.66 17.77
CA ASP A 123 16.05 37.83 16.34
C ASP A 123 14.86 37.31 15.53
N GLY A 124 14.20 38.22 14.81
CA GLY A 124 12.95 37.96 14.11
C GLY A 124 13.15 37.17 12.83
N ALA A 125 13.10 35.85 12.93
CA ALA A 125 12.76 34.97 11.82
C ALA A 125 11.70 33.97 12.32
N THR A 126 10.46 34.13 11.87
CA THR A 126 9.38 33.19 12.15
C THR A 126 9.75 31.87 11.47
N ILE A 127 10.21 30.88 12.24
CA ILE A 127 10.35 29.51 11.75
C ILE A 127 8.92 29.07 11.39
N ALA A 128 8.63 28.97 10.10
CA ALA A 128 7.33 28.48 9.64
C ALA A 128 7.14 27.09 10.25
N SER A 129 6.13 26.94 11.12
CA SER A 129 5.79 25.67 11.73
C SER A 129 5.48 24.65 10.63
N VAL A 130 6.14 23.50 10.65
CA VAL A 130 5.99 22.50 9.60
C VAL A 130 4.54 21.99 9.58
N PRO A 131 3.92 21.89 8.38
CA PRO A 131 2.58 21.35 8.26
C PRO A 131 2.52 19.90 8.76
N PRO A 132 1.56 19.54 9.64
CA PRO A 132 1.44 18.18 10.17
C PRO A 132 1.19 17.16 9.06
N LEU A 133 1.66 15.92 9.23
CA LEU A 133 1.57 14.82 8.24
C LEU A 133 0.18 14.69 7.59
N GLU A 134 -0.90 14.84 8.37
CA GLU A 134 -2.27 14.73 7.87
C GLU A 134 -2.58 15.77 6.77
N SER A 135 -1.97 16.96 6.87
CA SER A 135 -2.12 18.03 5.90
C SER A 135 -1.28 17.83 4.64
N THR A 136 -0.25 16.98 4.66
CA THR A 136 0.63 16.75 3.51
C THR A 136 0.24 15.52 2.66
N ARG A 137 -0.68 14.67 3.11
CA ARG A 137 -1.07 13.43 2.40
C ARG A 137 -1.55 13.62 0.97
N HIS A 138 -2.16 14.76 0.66
CA HIS A 138 -2.69 15.05 -0.67
C HIS A 138 -1.64 15.58 -1.66
N LEU A 139 -0.41 15.82 -1.19
CA LEU A 139 0.71 16.23 -2.04
C LEU A 139 1.15 15.07 -2.94
N PRO A 140 1.65 15.37 -4.16
CA PRO A 140 2.28 14.35 -4.99
C PRO A 140 3.43 13.70 -4.23
N ARG A 141 3.58 12.40 -4.46
CA ARG A 141 4.65 11.58 -3.92
C ARG A 141 5.57 11.16 -5.06
N LEU A 142 6.87 11.37 -4.90
CA LEU A 142 7.86 11.16 -5.94
C LEU A 142 8.99 10.26 -5.43
N TYR A 143 9.28 9.20 -6.15
CA TYR A 143 10.49 8.43 -5.93
C TYR A 143 11.69 9.18 -6.49
N VAL A 144 12.74 9.32 -5.70
CA VAL A 144 14.00 9.92 -6.13
C VAL A 144 15.11 8.89 -6.03
N GLU A 145 15.77 8.62 -7.16
CA GLU A 145 17.03 7.90 -7.14
C GLU A 145 18.05 8.80 -6.46
N ALA A 146 18.53 8.37 -5.30
CA ALA A 146 19.57 9.08 -4.56
C ALA A 146 20.87 8.28 -4.62
N PRO A 147 21.51 8.11 -5.79
CA PRO A 147 22.80 7.48 -5.84
C PRO A 147 23.77 8.42 -5.09
N HIS A 148 24.12 8.02 -3.86
CA HIS A 148 25.18 8.60 -3.01
C HIS A 148 24.83 9.74 -2.03
N LYS A 149 23.57 10.09 -1.79
CA LYS A 149 23.22 11.01 -0.69
C LYS A 149 21.94 10.59 0.03
N SER A 150 22.06 10.25 1.31
CA SER A 150 20.89 10.06 2.15
C SER A 150 20.05 11.33 2.22
N LEU A 151 18.72 11.16 2.24
CA LEU A 151 17.78 12.25 2.49
C LEU A 151 17.96 12.72 3.94
N LYS A 152 18.16 14.02 4.08
CA LYS A 152 18.32 14.71 5.36
C LYS A 152 17.88 16.15 5.22
N VAL A 153 17.65 16.83 6.33
CA VAL A 153 17.31 18.26 6.34
C VAL A 153 18.34 19.06 5.51
N ASN A 154 17.84 19.95 4.66
CA ASN A 154 18.58 20.79 3.70
C ASN A 154 19.34 20.02 2.61
N ALA A 155 19.06 18.72 2.41
CA ALA A 155 19.61 18.00 1.26
C ALA A 155 18.99 18.52 -0.04
N LEU A 156 19.85 18.76 -1.03
CA LEU A 156 19.44 19.16 -2.37
C LEU A 156 19.42 17.94 -3.27
N VAL A 157 18.24 17.60 -3.79
CA VAL A 157 17.97 16.44 -4.62
C VAL A 157 17.66 16.91 -6.04
N PRO A 158 18.60 16.75 -7.00
CA PRO A 158 18.29 17.01 -8.40
C PRO A 158 17.26 15.99 -8.90
N ILE A 159 16.33 16.45 -9.73
CA ILE A 159 15.31 15.58 -10.34
C ILE A 159 15.45 15.57 -11.86
N THR A 160 14.95 14.51 -12.49
CA THR A 160 15.04 14.38 -13.96
C THR A 160 14.11 15.37 -14.66
N ARG A 161 14.34 15.58 -15.96
CA ARG A 161 13.45 16.44 -16.77
C ARG A 161 12.01 15.93 -16.78
N ALA A 162 11.81 14.62 -16.83
CA ALA A 162 10.48 14.01 -16.79
C ALA A 162 9.77 14.28 -15.45
N GLN A 163 10.49 14.18 -14.33
CA GLN A 163 9.96 14.49 -13.00
C GLN A 163 9.65 15.97 -12.83
N SER A 164 10.51 16.86 -13.33
CA SER A 164 10.27 18.31 -13.32
C SER A 164 9.01 18.66 -14.10
N HIS A 165 8.86 18.15 -15.33
CA HIS A 165 7.64 18.34 -16.14
C HIS A 165 6.39 17.78 -15.44
N TYR A 166 6.48 16.61 -14.81
CA TYR A 166 5.37 16.05 -14.05
C TYR A 166 4.95 16.96 -12.87
N LEU A 167 5.90 17.50 -12.10
CA LEU A 167 5.60 18.36 -10.96
C LEU A 167 5.10 19.75 -11.39
N LEU A 168 5.78 20.41 -12.32
CA LEU A 168 5.54 21.81 -12.69
C LEU A 168 4.42 21.97 -13.70
N ASP A 169 4.34 21.12 -14.74
CA ASP A 169 3.37 21.29 -15.83
C ASP A 169 2.10 20.48 -15.59
N VAL A 170 2.25 19.21 -15.21
CA VAL A 170 1.12 18.28 -15.00
C VAL A 170 0.45 18.55 -13.65
N MET A 171 1.21 18.47 -12.57
CA MET A 171 0.69 18.67 -11.21
C MET A 171 0.55 20.15 -10.84
N ARG A 172 1.29 21.04 -11.52
CA ARG A 172 1.26 22.49 -11.27
C ARG A 172 1.53 22.79 -9.80
N ILE A 173 2.54 22.15 -9.25
CA ILE A 173 2.79 22.11 -7.81
C ILE A 173 3.04 23.51 -7.23
N THR A 174 3.56 24.44 -8.03
CA THR A 174 3.82 25.83 -7.66
C THR A 174 2.59 26.73 -7.70
N ASN A 175 1.42 26.25 -8.14
CA ASN A 175 0.21 27.09 -8.25
C ASN A 175 -0.42 27.34 -6.87
N PRO A 176 -0.37 28.58 -6.33
CA PRO A 176 -0.88 28.88 -4.99
C PRO A 176 -2.40 28.80 -4.90
N LYS A 177 -3.15 28.92 -6.01
CA LYS A 177 -4.61 28.75 -6.00
C LYS A 177 -5.00 27.29 -5.77
N ARG A 178 -4.15 26.35 -6.18
CA ARG A 178 -4.39 24.91 -6.03
C ARG A 178 -3.85 24.39 -4.70
N TRP A 179 -2.65 24.82 -4.33
CA TRP A 179 -1.88 24.23 -3.23
C TRP A 179 -1.72 25.14 -2.01
N GLN A 180 -2.20 26.39 -2.08
CA GLN A 180 -2.20 27.35 -0.95
C GLN A 180 -0.80 27.52 -0.35
N ASP A 181 -0.68 27.33 0.97
CA ASP A 181 0.56 27.37 1.75
C ASP A 181 1.53 26.23 1.39
N LEU A 182 1.02 25.15 0.80
CA LEU A 182 1.82 24.01 0.35
C LEU A 182 2.29 24.14 -1.11
N ALA A 183 2.11 25.28 -1.76
CA ALA A 183 2.65 25.50 -3.11
C ALA A 183 4.17 25.22 -3.18
N GLY A 184 4.55 24.39 -4.15
CA GLY A 184 5.92 23.92 -4.35
C GLY A 184 6.34 22.73 -3.47
N HIS A 185 5.50 22.26 -2.54
CA HIS A 185 5.84 21.13 -1.68
C HIS A 185 5.51 19.79 -2.34
N VAL A 186 6.36 18.80 -2.10
CA VAL A 186 6.27 17.45 -2.65
C VAL A 186 6.74 16.46 -1.59
N ARG A 187 6.12 15.27 -1.53
CA ARG A 187 6.59 14.15 -0.71
C ARG A 187 7.62 13.37 -1.53
N ILE A 188 8.79 13.10 -0.99
CA ILE A 188 9.82 12.30 -1.66
C ILE A 188 10.27 11.12 -0.82
N PHE A 189 10.66 10.04 -1.47
CA PHE A 189 11.23 8.86 -0.81
C PHE A 189 12.23 8.17 -1.74
N ASN A 190 13.14 7.39 -1.17
CA ASN A 190 14.25 6.77 -1.92
C ASN A 190 14.49 5.29 -1.58
N GLY A 191 13.55 4.65 -0.89
CA GLY A 191 13.67 3.23 -0.53
C GLY A 191 14.29 2.94 0.83
N HIS A 192 14.99 3.90 1.47
CA HIS A 192 15.83 3.60 2.64
C HIS A 192 15.89 4.69 3.71
N ASP A 193 15.72 5.97 3.36
CA ASP A 193 15.74 7.07 4.35
C ASP A 193 14.34 7.49 4.81
N GLY A 194 13.31 6.75 4.39
CA GLY A 194 11.92 7.06 4.68
C GLY A 194 11.34 8.07 3.70
N GLU A 195 10.27 8.72 4.14
CA GLU A 195 9.56 9.76 3.39
C GLU A 195 9.84 11.14 3.95
N TRP A 196 10.10 12.09 3.06
CA TRP A 196 10.50 13.44 3.36
C TRP A 196 9.58 14.45 2.70
N LEU A 197 9.30 15.54 3.39
CA LEU A 197 8.73 16.73 2.78
C LEU A 197 9.87 17.50 2.12
N ALA A 198 9.70 17.84 0.85
CA ALA A 198 10.64 18.66 0.11
C ALA A 198 9.92 19.81 -0.60
N LYS A 199 10.67 20.83 -0.99
CA LYS A 199 10.15 21.98 -1.73
C LYS A 199 10.94 22.20 -3.01
N THR A 200 10.24 22.53 -4.09
CA THR A 200 10.84 22.91 -5.36
C THR A 200 11.61 24.23 -5.21
N ILE A 201 12.88 24.23 -5.60
CA ILE A 201 13.70 25.42 -5.78
C ILE A 201 14.06 25.57 -7.27
N GLU A 202 13.88 26.77 -7.81
CA GLU A 202 14.40 27.11 -9.13
C GLU A 202 15.87 27.48 -8.97
N THR A 203 16.76 26.79 -9.69
CA THR A 203 18.15 27.26 -9.73
C THR A 203 18.20 28.51 -10.60
N ILE A 204 18.51 29.65 -9.97
CA ILE A 204 18.78 30.90 -10.71
C ILE A 204 20.06 30.64 -11.51
N GLY A 205 19.97 30.78 -12.83
CA GLY A 205 20.95 30.34 -13.83
C GLY A 205 22.37 30.92 -13.78
N GLU A 206 22.85 31.44 -12.65
CA GLU A 206 24.19 32.06 -12.56
C GLU A 206 25.02 31.70 -11.32
N THR A 207 24.49 30.95 -10.32
CA THR A 207 25.25 30.68 -9.07
C THR A 207 25.81 29.26 -8.91
N SER A 208 25.68 28.38 -9.90
CA SER A 208 26.20 27.00 -9.84
C SER A 208 27.62 26.81 -10.42
N LEU A 209 28.27 27.89 -10.86
CA LEU A 209 29.64 27.86 -11.40
C LEU A 209 30.75 27.75 -10.34
N LYS A 210 30.44 27.66 -9.04
CA LYS A 210 31.46 27.52 -7.98
C LYS A 210 31.60 26.12 -7.37
N GLN A 211 30.78 25.14 -7.75
CA GLN A 211 30.97 23.74 -7.31
C GLN A 211 31.21 22.74 -8.46
N SER A 212 31.12 23.17 -9.71
CA SER A 212 31.34 22.33 -10.90
C SER A 212 32.82 22.16 -11.29
N SER A 213 33.77 22.84 -10.63
CA SER A 213 35.20 22.79 -10.98
C SER A 213 35.96 21.53 -10.54
N ARG A 214 35.29 20.51 -9.99
CA ARG A 214 35.91 19.19 -9.70
C ARG A 214 35.33 17.99 -10.44
N ARG A 215 34.29 18.17 -11.27
CA ARG A 215 33.58 17.04 -11.93
C ARG A 215 33.89 16.96 -13.43
N ARG A 216 35.17 17.08 -13.80
CA ARG A 216 35.65 16.80 -15.16
C ARG A 216 36.17 15.37 -15.26
N GLN A 217 35.29 14.37 -15.13
CA GLN A 217 35.43 13.03 -15.69
C GLN A 217 34.22 12.17 -15.29
N ARG A 218 33.18 12.18 -16.13
CA ARG A 218 32.24 11.07 -16.39
C ARG A 218 31.30 11.53 -17.51
N LYS A 219 31.71 11.28 -18.75
CA LYS A 219 30.88 11.44 -19.95
C LYS A 219 30.02 10.18 -20.07
N SER A 220 28.80 10.21 -19.53
CA SER A 220 27.67 9.36 -19.98
C SER A 220 26.32 9.66 -19.32
N GLU A 221 26.22 10.43 -18.22
CA GLU A 221 24.95 10.63 -17.48
C GLU A 221 24.32 12.04 -17.62
N ALA A 222 24.97 12.98 -18.30
CA ALA A 222 24.61 14.41 -18.28
C ALA A 222 23.41 14.82 -19.18
N ALA A 223 22.59 13.88 -19.67
CA ALA A 223 21.56 14.18 -20.67
C ALA A 223 20.13 14.38 -20.12
N ASP A 224 19.86 14.02 -18.86
CA ASP A 224 18.50 14.07 -18.29
C ASP A 224 18.39 14.89 -16.98
N GLU A 225 19.44 15.64 -16.63
CA GLU A 225 19.42 16.54 -15.46
C GLU A 225 18.56 17.79 -15.75
N SER A 226 17.65 18.13 -14.83
CA SER A 226 16.84 19.36 -14.90
C SER A 226 17.40 20.47 -14.01
N ASP A 227 17.09 21.72 -14.33
CA ASP A 227 17.45 22.90 -13.49
C ASP A 227 16.58 22.99 -12.21
N THR A 228 15.60 22.11 -12.06
CA THR A 228 14.77 22.03 -10.86
C THR A 228 15.43 21.13 -9.82
N VAL A 229 15.53 21.63 -8.60
CA VAL A 229 16.05 20.86 -7.46
C VAL A 229 14.99 20.83 -6.36
N LEU A 230 14.96 19.74 -5.59
CA LEU A 230 14.13 19.64 -4.40
C LEU A 230 15.00 19.82 -3.16
N GLU A 231 14.61 20.73 -2.28
CA GLU A 231 15.23 20.89 -0.96
C GLU A 231 14.43 20.09 0.08
N CYS A 232 15.09 19.13 0.74
CA CYS A 232 14.50 18.36 1.83
C CYS A 232 14.31 19.25 3.07
N LEU A 233 13.08 19.31 3.58
CA LEU A 233 12.73 20.13 4.74
C LEU A 233 12.71 19.29 6.02
N GLU A 234 11.90 18.23 6.04
CA GLU A 234 11.69 17.40 7.23
C GLU A 234 11.36 15.95 6.84
N CYS A 235 11.72 15.00 7.71
CA CYS A 235 11.30 13.62 7.61
C CYS A 235 9.84 13.46 8.08
N LEU A 236 8.95 13.08 7.16
CA LEU A 236 7.54 12.83 7.44
C LEU A 236 7.33 11.44 8.07
N ILE A 237 8.02 10.44 7.54
CA ILE A 237 7.93 9.05 7.99
C ILE A 237 9.35 8.47 7.98
N PRO A 238 9.95 8.15 9.13
CA PRO A 238 11.25 7.49 9.14
C PRO A 238 11.13 6.08 8.56
N GLN A 239 12.17 5.62 7.87
CA GLN A 239 12.29 4.20 7.58
C GLN A 239 12.49 3.46 8.90
N SER A 240 11.73 2.39 9.14
CA SER A 240 12.04 1.47 10.24
C SER A 240 13.43 0.90 10.02
N SER A 241 14.36 1.17 10.93
CA SER A 241 15.66 0.50 10.91
C SER A 241 15.44 -0.99 11.24
N ASP A 242 16.10 -1.90 10.52
CA ASP A 242 16.08 -3.34 10.85
C ASP A 242 16.56 -3.57 12.32
N ASP A 243 17.24 -2.59 12.93
CA ASP A 243 17.76 -2.63 14.31
C ASP A 243 16.75 -2.20 15.40
N ASP A 244 15.71 -1.40 15.10
CA ASP A 244 14.70 -1.01 16.10
C ASP A 244 13.79 -2.18 16.53
N ASP A 245 13.71 -3.23 15.72
CA ASP A 245 12.98 -4.48 16.03
C ASP A 245 13.80 -5.43 16.91
N ASN A 246 15.01 -5.08 17.36
CA ASN A 246 15.78 -5.97 18.24
C ASN A 246 15.10 -6.15 19.62
N ASN A 247 14.23 -5.21 20.02
CA ASN A 247 13.39 -5.32 21.20
C ASN A 247 12.03 -5.99 20.92
N ASN A 248 11.69 -6.20 19.65
CA ASN A 248 10.42 -6.72 19.17
C ASN A 248 10.72 -7.76 18.07
N ARG A 249 10.99 -9.02 18.48
CA ARG A 249 11.44 -10.17 17.67
C ARG A 249 10.50 -10.55 16.50
N ARG A 250 10.13 -9.62 15.62
CA ARG A 250 9.25 -9.86 14.50
C ARG A 250 10.09 -10.41 13.36
N ARG A 251 9.76 -11.62 12.90
CA ARG A 251 10.49 -12.27 11.81
C ARG A 251 10.28 -11.47 10.52
N LYS A 252 11.35 -11.24 9.77
CA LYS A 252 11.31 -10.58 8.46
C LYS A 252 10.65 -11.52 7.46
N ILE A 253 9.67 -11.02 6.71
CA ILE A 253 8.99 -11.81 5.69
C ILE A 253 9.16 -11.08 4.37
N SER A 254 9.61 -11.81 3.35
CA SER A 254 9.72 -11.29 2.00
C SER A 254 8.97 -12.15 0.99
N VAL A 255 8.39 -11.50 -0.02
CA VAL A 255 7.62 -12.13 -1.08
C VAL A 255 8.24 -11.78 -2.44
N HIS A 256 8.72 -12.79 -3.16
CA HIS A 256 9.26 -12.65 -4.51
C HIS A 256 8.37 -13.38 -5.51
N LEU A 257 7.92 -12.69 -6.55
CA LEU A 257 7.14 -13.27 -7.64
C LEU A 257 8.02 -13.63 -8.83
N TYR A 258 7.98 -14.90 -9.22
CA TYR A 258 8.49 -15.41 -10.48
C TYR A 258 7.32 -15.67 -11.43
N LEU A 259 7.25 -14.90 -12.51
CA LEU A 259 6.12 -14.91 -13.44
C LEU A 259 6.57 -15.27 -14.85
N GLY A 260 6.01 -16.35 -15.40
CA GLY A 260 6.12 -16.66 -16.83
C GLY A 260 5.73 -15.46 -17.68
N ARG A 261 6.61 -15.07 -18.60
CA ARG A 261 6.48 -13.82 -19.34
C ARG A 261 5.17 -13.76 -20.12
N LEU A 262 4.33 -12.79 -19.76
CA LEU A 262 3.04 -12.55 -20.42
C LEU A 262 3.25 -11.88 -21.78
N LYS A 263 2.46 -12.28 -22.78
CA LYS A 263 2.65 -11.82 -24.17
C LYS A 263 2.28 -10.34 -24.34
N LYS A 264 1.20 -9.89 -23.70
CA LYS A 264 0.64 -8.54 -23.90
C LYS A 264 1.22 -7.51 -22.93
N LYS A 265 1.70 -6.39 -23.46
CA LYS A 265 2.19 -5.21 -22.69
C LYS A 265 1.22 -4.76 -21.59
N GLN A 266 -0.09 -4.68 -21.90
CA GLN A 266 -1.10 -4.23 -20.94
C GLN A 266 -1.24 -5.18 -19.75
N GLN A 267 -1.13 -6.50 -19.96
CA GLN A 267 -1.19 -7.47 -18.87
C GLN A 267 0.06 -7.40 -18.00
N ARG A 268 1.25 -7.23 -18.61
CA ARG A 268 2.49 -7.02 -17.84
C ARG A 268 2.39 -5.77 -16.97
N LYS A 269 2.00 -4.63 -17.56
CA LYS A 269 1.76 -3.38 -16.82
C LYS A 269 0.82 -3.62 -15.63
N TRP A 270 -0.34 -4.21 -15.89
CA TRP A 270 -1.36 -4.47 -14.88
C TRP A 270 -0.83 -5.34 -13.73
N VAL A 271 -0.14 -6.45 -14.02
CA VAL A 271 0.39 -7.30 -12.96
C VAL A 271 1.43 -6.57 -12.13
N LEU A 272 2.39 -5.89 -12.77
CA LEU A 272 3.45 -5.16 -12.06
C LEU A 272 2.89 -4.12 -11.10
N GLU A 273 1.91 -3.33 -11.55
CA GLU A 273 1.22 -2.35 -10.68
C GLU A 273 0.57 -3.05 -9.48
N LYS A 274 -0.23 -4.09 -9.74
CA LYS A 274 -1.03 -4.73 -8.69
C LYS A 274 -0.21 -5.54 -7.70
N VAL A 275 0.85 -6.22 -8.13
CA VAL A 275 1.71 -6.94 -7.17
C VAL A 275 2.58 -5.97 -6.36
N THR A 276 2.97 -4.83 -6.93
CA THR A 276 3.65 -3.76 -6.18
C THR A 276 2.73 -3.15 -5.12
N GLU A 277 1.47 -2.86 -5.47
CA GLU A 277 0.43 -2.38 -4.54
C GLU A 277 0.15 -3.39 -3.41
N LEU A 278 0.25 -4.69 -3.71
CA LEU A 278 0.06 -5.78 -2.74
C LEU A 278 1.30 -6.08 -1.88
N GLY A 279 2.38 -5.31 -2.05
CA GLY A 279 3.55 -5.41 -1.18
C GLY A 279 4.55 -6.50 -1.57
N VAL A 280 4.65 -6.87 -2.85
CA VAL A 280 5.75 -7.74 -3.31
C VAL A 280 7.10 -7.05 -3.08
N ASP A 281 8.16 -7.82 -2.79
CA ASP A 281 9.53 -7.32 -2.59
C ASP A 281 10.41 -7.51 -3.83
N GLY A 282 10.07 -8.47 -4.68
CA GLY A 282 10.80 -8.75 -5.90
C GLY A 282 9.95 -9.36 -6.99
N ILE A 283 10.26 -9.04 -8.23
CA ILE A 283 9.57 -9.51 -9.42
C ILE A 283 10.63 -9.99 -10.43
N THR A 284 10.51 -11.23 -10.87
CA THR A 284 11.35 -11.81 -11.92
C THR A 284 10.46 -12.42 -12.98
N LEU A 285 10.62 -11.94 -14.21
CA LEU A 285 9.94 -12.54 -15.35
C LEU A 285 10.73 -13.78 -15.78
N LEU A 286 10.04 -14.82 -16.24
CA LEU A 286 10.63 -16.08 -16.66
C LEU A 286 10.40 -16.29 -18.16
N ASP A 287 11.43 -16.75 -18.85
CA ASP A 287 11.30 -17.38 -20.17
C ASP A 287 11.13 -18.89 -19.97
N THR A 288 9.87 -19.30 -19.97
CA THR A 288 9.39 -20.69 -19.92
C THR A 288 9.10 -21.22 -21.32
N GLU A 289 8.96 -22.54 -21.48
CA GLU A 289 8.69 -23.21 -22.76
C GLU A 289 7.47 -22.62 -23.49
N TYR A 290 6.38 -22.35 -22.75
CA TYR A 290 5.15 -21.76 -23.33
C TYR A 290 5.15 -20.23 -23.43
N SER A 291 6.19 -19.57 -22.95
CA SER A 291 6.43 -18.13 -23.19
C SER A 291 7.41 -17.90 -24.35
N MET A 292 8.38 -18.80 -24.53
CA MET A 292 9.31 -18.82 -25.65
C MET A 292 8.57 -19.20 -26.94
N GLY A 293 8.89 -18.56 -28.06
CA GLY A 293 8.23 -18.81 -29.36
C GLY A 293 6.95 -18.01 -29.63
N SER A 294 6.51 -17.19 -28.67
CA SER A 294 5.36 -16.30 -28.86
C SER A 294 5.87 -14.94 -29.32
N GLY A 295 5.47 -14.45 -30.50
CA GLY A 295 5.83 -13.14 -31.06
C GLY A 295 5.32 -11.93 -30.24
N GLY A 296 5.74 -11.83 -29.00
CA GLY A 296 5.46 -10.74 -28.08
C GLY A 296 6.49 -9.63 -28.20
N ASP A 297 6.13 -8.46 -27.70
CA ASP A 297 7.03 -7.32 -27.67
C ASP A 297 8.29 -7.59 -26.85
N ALA A 298 9.40 -6.96 -27.26
CA ALA A 298 10.63 -6.93 -26.48
C ALA A 298 10.41 -6.47 -25.04
N TRP A 299 11.20 -7.03 -24.13
CA TRP A 299 11.25 -6.60 -22.74
C TRP A 299 11.92 -5.23 -22.66
N ASP A 300 11.21 -4.26 -22.12
CA ASP A 300 11.62 -2.87 -21.99
C ASP A 300 11.74 -2.55 -20.49
N HIS A 301 12.91 -2.84 -19.91
CA HIS A 301 13.09 -2.78 -18.46
C HIS A 301 12.76 -1.40 -17.88
N GLU A 302 13.25 -0.33 -18.50
CA GLU A 302 13.02 1.05 -18.05
C GLU A 302 11.54 1.39 -17.96
N LYS A 303 10.76 1.02 -18.98
CA LYS A 303 9.31 1.24 -18.97
C LYS A 303 8.58 0.42 -17.90
N HIS A 304 8.99 -0.82 -17.66
CA HIS A 304 8.36 -1.65 -16.63
C HIS A 304 8.77 -1.17 -15.23
N GLN A 305 10.02 -0.72 -15.06
CA GLN A 305 10.50 -0.09 -13.83
C GLN A 305 9.71 1.18 -13.51
N ALA A 306 9.40 2.01 -14.52
CA ALA A 306 8.55 3.19 -14.35
C ALA A 306 7.15 2.84 -13.82
N HIS A 307 6.52 1.76 -14.30
CA HIS A 307 5.22 1.32 -13.75
C HIS A 307 5.33 0.84 -12.30
N VAL A 308 6.43 0.17 -11.93
CA VAL A 308 6.70 -0.24 -10.54
C VAL A 308 6.87 0.98 -9.64
N ILE A 309 7.62 1.98 -10.09
CA ILE A 309 7.83 3.24 -9.36
C ILE A 309 6.49 3.98 -9.18
N GLU A 310 5.71 4.17 -10.25
CA GLU A 310 4.41 4.83 -10.21
C GLU A 310 3.46 4.13 -9.23
N ALA A 311 3.39 2.79 -9.27
CA ALA A 311 2.57 2.02 -8.34
C ALA A 311 3.03 2.21 -6.88
N ALA A 312 4.34 2.25 -6.64
CA ALA A 312 4.89 2.47 -5.31
C ALA A 312 4.61 3.89 -4.78
N GLU A 313 4.69 4.90 -5.65
CA GLU A 313 4.29 6.28 -5.35
C GLU A 313 2.82 6.35 -4.95
N GLN A 314 1.92 5.69 -5.71
CA GLN A 314 0.48 5.72 -5.47
C GLN A 314 0.04 4.94 -4.22
N CYS A 315 0.65 3.78 -3.95
CA CYS A 315 0.27 2.94 -2.81
C CYS A 315 0.98 3.33 -1.50
N GLU A 316 1.75 4.42 -1.52
CA GLU A 316 2.47 4.98 -0.37
C GLU A 316 3.50 4.04 0.29
N ARG A 317 3.95 2.99 -0.40
CA ARG A 317 5.04 2.14 0.12
C ARG A 317 6.37 2.89 0.11
N LEU A 318 7.21 2.69 1.13
CA LEU A 318 8.50 3.38 1.25
C LEU A 318 9.64 2.68 0.49
N THR A 319 9.47 1.41 0.11
CA THR A 319 10.46 0.62 -0.61
C THR A 319 10.03 0.42 -2.06
N LEU A 320 10.98 0.16 -2.97
CA LEU A 320 10.66 -0.33 -4.31
C LEU A 320 10.91 -1.84 -4.38
N PRO A 321 10.00 -2.61 -5.01
CA PRO A 321 10.32 -4.00 -5.32
C PRO A 321 11.45 -4.06 -6.35
N SER A 322 12.33 -5.05 -6.18
CA SER A 322 13.34 -5.35 -7.19
C SER A 322 12.66 -5.88 -8.46
N LEU A 323 13.13 -5.45 -9.63
CA LEU A 323 12.65 -5.94 -10.93
C LEU A 323 13.82 -6.46 -11.75
N SER A 324 13.74 -7.70 -12.21
CA SER A 324 14.78 -8.30 -13.05
C SER A 324 15.03 -7.49 -14.32
N PRO A 325 16.31 -7.21 -14.70
CA PRO A 325 16.64 -6.41 -15.87
C PRO A 325 16.21 -7.07 -17.19
N GLN A 326 16.15 -8.40 -17.21
CA GLN A 326 15.67 -9.19 -18.33
C GLN A 326 14.91 -10.41 -17.81
N PRO A 327 14.06 -11.05 -18.63
CA PRO A 327 13.47 -12.33 -18.31
C PRO A 327 14.58 -13.37 -18.03
N LEU A 328 14.40 -14.14 -16.96
CA LEU A 328 15.31 -15.19 -16.54
C LEU A 328 14.98 -16.49 -17.31
N PRO A 329 15.96 -17.13 -17.96
CA PRO A 329 15.76 -18.46 -18.54
C PRO A 329 15.41 -19.51 -17.48
N TRP A 330 14.71 -20.56 -17.90
CA TRP A 330 14.29 -21.66 -17.02
C TRP A 330 15.46 -22.27 -16.23
N GLU A 331 16.61 -22.48 -16.86
CA GLU A 331 17.81 -23.04 -16.23
C GLU A 331 18.31 -22.13 -15.10
N GLY A 332 18.31 -20.81 -15.34
CA GLY A 332 18.70 -19.83 -14.33
C GLY A 332 17.73 -19.78 -13.13
N LEU A 333 16.47 -20.17 -13.31
CA LEU A 333 15.53 -20.36 -12.20
C LEU A 333 15.89 -21.60 -11.38
N LEU A 334 16.19 -22.72 -12.04
CA LEU A 334 16.59 -23.96 -11.35
C LEU A 334 17.87 -23.75 -10.53
N ASP A 335 18.85 -23.03 -11.07
CA ASP A 335 20.06 -22.65 -10.35
C ASP A 335 19.75 -21.84 -9.08
N ARG A 336 18.80 -20.89 -9.15
CA ARG A 336 18.37 -20.11 -7.98
C ARG A 336 17.65 -20.95 -6.94
N ILE A 337 16.81 -21.90 -7.37
CA ILE A 337 16.14 -22.83 -6.45
C ILE A 337 17.19 -23.67 -5.74
N ASN A 338 18.11 -24.30 -6.49
CA ASN A 338 19.15 -25.16 -5.93
C ASN A 338 20.15 -24.41 -5.05
N ALA A 339 20.46 -23.15 -5.36
CA ALA A 339 21.35 -22.31 -4.57
C ALA A 339 20.69 -21.72 -3.31
N SER A 340 19.36 -21.82 -3.17
CA SER A 340 18.65 -21.32 -2.00
C SER A 340 18.91 -22.24 -0.80
N THR A 341 19.84 -21.87 0.06
CA THR A 341 20.12 -22.61 1.29
C THR A 341 19.51 -21.92 2.51
N ASN A 342 19.08 -22.69 3.50
CA ASN A 342 18.44 -22.13 4.69
C ASN A 342 19.43 -21.47 5.69
N GLY A 343 20.67 -21.17 5.29
CA GLY A 343 21.66 -20.42 6.08
C GLY A 343 21.74 -20.82 7.56
N ASN A 344 22.06 -22.08 7.85
CA ASN A 344 22.08 -22.66 9.21
C ASN A 344 20.74 -22.54 9.98
N GLY A 345 19.61 -22.38 9.30
CA GLY A 345 18.26 -22.24 9.87
C GLY A 345 17.81 -20.81 10.13
N VAL A 346 18.64 -19.80 9.83
CA VAL A 346 18.33 -18.37 10.07
C VAL A 346 17.36 -17.80 9.02
N ILE A 347 17.45 -18.30 7.79
CA ILE A 347 16.61 -17.89 6.66
C ILE A 347 15.88 -19.13 6.14
N GLN A 348 14.57 -19.06 5.96
CA GLN A 348 13.81 -20.15 5.35
C GLN A 348 13.33 -19.75 3.95
N HIS A 349 13.77 -20.48 2.93
CA HIS A 349 13.26 -20.34 1.57
C HIS A 349 12.08 -21.29 1.34
N ILE A 350 10.98 -20.76 0.78
CA ILE A 350 9.74 -21.49 0.47
C ILE A 350 9.30 -21.17 -0.95
N TRP A 351 9.41 -22.14 -1.83
CA TRP A 351 9.03 -22.05 -3.22
C TRP A 351 7.63 -22.65 -3.41
N LEU A 352 6.67 -21.79 -3.73
CA LEU A 352 5.28 -22.16 -3.94
C LEU A 352 4.97 -22.11 -5.45
N VAL A 353 4.79 -23.30 -6.03
CA VAL A 353 4.55 -23.45 -7.46
C VAL A 353 3.05 -23.54 -7.70
N CYS A 354 2.48 -22.47 -8.24
CA CYS A 354 1.06 -22.43 -8.58
C CYS A 354 0.81 -23.37 -9.76
N ARG A 355 0.10 -24.46 -9.49
CA ARG A 355 -0.22 -25.50 -10.47
C ARG A 355 -1.73 -25.65 -10.59
N GLU A 356 -2.25 -25.29 -11.76
CA GLU A 356 -3.65 -25.45 -12.11
C GLU A 356 -4.01 -26.92 -12.41
N ARG A 357 -5.32 -27.23 -12.33
CA ARG A 357 -5.91 -28.49 -12.82
C ARG A 357 -5.29 -29.77 -12.23
N CYS A 358 -4.71 -29.70 -11.03
CA CYS A 358 -4.21 -30.87 -10.33
C CYS A 358 -4.91 -31.01 -8.98
N VAL A 359 -5.54 -32.17 -8.74
CA VAL A 359 -6.29 -32.47 -7.51
C VAL A 359 -5.34 -32.62 -6.31
N ASP A 360 -4.10 -33.04 -6.56
CA ASP A 360 -3.10 -33.27 -5.50
C ASP A 360 -2.39 -31.98 -5.05
N SER A 361 -2.68 -30.84 -5.68
CA SER A 361 -2.16 -29.54 -5.23
C SER A 361 -3.02 -29.01 -4.06
N PRO A 362 -2.49 -28.93 -2.82
CA PRO A 362 -3.24 -28.37 -1.70
C PRO A 362 -3.54 -26.88 -1.92
N PRO A 363 -4.65 -26.34 -1.37
CA PRO A 363 -4.91 -24.90 -1.38
C PRO A 363 -3.77 -24.11 -0.74
N ILE A 364 -3.31 -23.03 -1.38
CA ILE A 364 -2.18 -22.22 -0.91
C ILE A 364 -2.33 -21.78 0.55
N LEU A 365 -3.56 -21.43 0.98
CA LEU A 365 -3.82 -20.98 2.35
C LEU A 365 -3.53 -22.08 3.39
N SER A 366 -3.92 -23.33 3.11
CA SER A 366 -3.63 -24.45 4.01
C SER A 366 -2.13 -24.72 4.14
N VAL A 367 -1.37 -24.54 3.05
CA VAL A 367 0.08 -24.68 3.08
C VAL A 367 0.69 -23.60 3.97
N LEU A 368 0.29 -22.33 3.78
CA LEU A 368 0.81 -21.23 4.58
C LEU A 368 0.52 -21.39 6.08
N GLN A 369 -0.70 -21.83 6.43
CA GLN A 369 -1.08 -22.09 7.82
C GLN A 369 -0.20 -23.18 8.47
N ASN A 370 -0.02 -24.30 7.79
CA ASN A 370 0.83 -25.40 8.28
C ASN A 370 2.29 -24.95 8.45
N MET A 371 2.80 -24.14 7.52
CA MET A 371 4.17 -23.63 7.57
C MET A 371 4.38 -22.66 8.74
N GLN A 372 3.40 -21.81 9.04
CA GLN A 372 3.46 -20.88 10.18
C GLN A 372 3.60 -21.61 11.52
N GLU A 373 2.87 -22.71 11.71
CA GLU A 373 2.96 -23.53 12.92
C GLU A 373 4.37 -24.13 13.10
N VAL A 374 4.95 -24.64 12.00
CA VAL A 374 6.30 -25.22 12.00
C VAL A 374 7.36 -24.18 12.34
N TYR A 375 7.22 -22.94 11.86
CA TYR A 375 8.22 -21.89 12.06
C TYR A 375 8.05 -21.12 13.37
N ALA A 376 6.84 -21.05 13.91
CA ALA A 376 6.60 -20.48 15.22
C ALA A 376 7.47 -21.16 16.29
N ALA A 377 7.73 -22.47 16.14
CA ALA A 377 8.58 -23.27 17.01
C ALA A 377 10.10 -23.10 16.80
N LYS A 378 10.54 -22.33 15.79
CA LYS A 378 11.97 -22.07 15.51
C LYS A 378 12.39 -20.70 16.02
N ASP A 379 13.03 -20.63 17.18
CA ASP A 379 13.44 -19.36 17.81
C ASP A 379 14.54 -18.61 17.04
N ASP A 380 15.44 -19.34 16.36
CA ASP A 380 16.56 -18.75 15.62
C ASP A 380 16.20 -18.25 14.21
N LEU A 381 14.99 -18.55 13.74
CA LEU A 381 14.53 -18.15 12.41
C LEU A 381 14.27 -16.65 12.37
N ARG A 382 15.06 -15.91 11.59
CA ARG A 382 14.99 -14.45 11.44
C ARG A 382 14.24 -14.00 10.20
N GLU A 383 14.32 -14.76 9.12
CA GLU A 383 13.71 -14.39 7.84
C GLU A 383 13.00 -15.56 7.16
N VAL A 384 11.82 -15.29 6.59
CA VAL A 384 11.10 -16.24 5.72
C VAL A 384 10.92 -15.60 4.35
N ARG A 385 11.41 -16.28 3.31
CA ARG A 385 11.34 -15.84 1.92
C ARG A 385 10.38 -16.72 1.14
N TYR A 386 9.24 -16.16 0.75
CA TYR A 386 8.27 -16.80 -0.12
C TYR A 386 8.59 -16.49 -1.58
N HIS A 387 8.82 -17.54 -2.37
CA HIS A 387 9.05 -17.48 -3.81
C HIS A 387 7.83 -18.04 -4.52
N LEU A 388 7.03 -17.16 -5.12
CA LEU A 388 5.80 -17.50 -5.83
C LEU A 388 6.10 -17.78 -7.29
N LEU A 389 5.83 -18.99 -7.78
CA LEU A 389 6.01 -19.36 -9.19
C LEU A 389 4.65 -19.43 -9.87
N VAL A 390 4.45 -18.59 -10.89
CA VAL A 390 3.23 -18.54 -11.70
C VAL A 390 3.60 -18.64 -13.17
N GLY A 391 3.03 -19.62 -13.89
CA GLY A 391 3.30 -19.82 -15.31
C GLY A 391 2.70 -18.73 -16.21
N PRO A 392 3.06 -18.69 -17.51
CA PRO A 392 2.44 -17.82 -18.50
C PRO A 392 0.99 -18.25 -18.82
N GLU A 393 0.36 -17.63 -19.83
CA GLU A 393 -1.04 -17.93 -20.20
C GLU A 393 -1.27 -19.40 -20.59
N GLY A 394 -0.23 -20.09 -21.06
CA GLY A 394 -0.24 -21.52 -21.40
C GLY A 394 -0.03 -22.46 -20.20
N GLY A 395 0.22 -21.93 -19.00
CA GLY A 395 0.61 -22.73 -17.83
C GLY A 395 2.05 -23.23 -17.92
N TRP A 396 2.34 -24.30 -17.21
CA TRP A 396 3.65 -24.97 -17.19
C TRP A 396 3.70 -26.11 -18.20
N SER A 397 4.84 -26.32 -18.84
CA SER A 397 5.01 -27.49 -19.72
C SER A 397 5.10 -28.79 -18.90
N PRO A 398 4.73 -29.95 -19.48
CA PRO A 398 4.93 -31.23 -18.82
C PRO A 398 6.39 -31.49 -18.41
N ASN A 399 7.34 -31.00 -19.21
CA ASN A 399 8.77 -31.12 -18.90
C ASN A 399 9.15 -30.25 -17.68
N GLU A 400 8.71 -28.99 -17.66
CA GLU A 400 8.94 -28.09 -16.52
C GLU A 400 8.32 -28.64 -15.22
N LEU A 401 7.09 -29.15 -15.30
CA LEU A 401 6.42 -29.78 -14.15
C LEU A 401 7.12 -31.06 -13.69
N GLY A 402 7.65 -31.87 -14.62
CA GLY A 402 8.44 -33.05 -14.31
C GLY A 402 9.67 -32.70 -13.49
N ILE A 403 10.46 -31.72 -13.96
CA ILE A 403 11.66 -31.24 -13.26
C ILE A 403 11.32 -30.71 -11.86
N VAL A 404 10.26 -29.91 -11.73
CA VAL A 404 9.84 -29.39 -10.41
C VAL A 404 9.35 -30.53 -9.52
N SER A 405 8.65 -31.53 -10.06
CA SER A 405 8.21 -32.71 -9.31
C SER A 405 9.39 -33.51 -8.75
N ASP A 406 10.48 -33.62 -9.51
CA ASP A 406 11.71 -34.26 -9.05
C ASP A 406 12.36 -33.44 -7.92
N LEU A 407 12.39 -32.11 -8.02
CA LEU A 407 12.87 -31.24 -6.95
C LEU A 407 12.05 -31.40 -5.66
N VAL A 408 10.72 -31.44 -5.77
CA VAL A 408 9.81 -31.67 -4.64
C VAL A 408 10.07 -33.04 -4.01
N SER A 409 10.20 -34.08 -4.84
CA SER A 409 10.39 -35.47 -4.36
C SER A 409 11.74 -35.64 -3.66
N ASN A 410 12.81 -35.06 -4.21
CA ASN A 410 14.15 -35.09 -3.63
C ASN A 410 14.20 -34.38 -2.27
N ALA A 411 13.51 -33.24 -2.13
CA ALA A 411 13.43 -32.50 -0.87
C ALA A 411 12.71 -33.30 0.23
N VAL A 412 11.71 -34.11 -0.12
CA VAL A 412 10.98 -34.98 0.83
C VAL A 412 11.80 -36.22 1.21
N GLN A 413 12.47 -36.85 0.25
CA GLN A 413 13.21 -38.10 0.49
C GLN A 413 14.53 -37.89 1.23
N GLN A 414 15.19 -36.74 1.05
CA GLN A 414 16.44 -36.39 1.74
C GLN A 414 16.31 -35.01 2.40
N PRO A 415 15.56 -34.90 3.51
CA PRO A 415 15.39 -33.64 4.21
C PRO A 415 16.71 -33.22 4.86
N LYS A 416 17.51 -32.45 4.13
CA LYS A 416 18.66 -31.74 4.70
C LYS A 416 18.13 -30.45 5.32
N SER A 417 18.53 -30.14 6.54
CA SER A 417 18.16 -28.90 7.26
C SER A 417 18.36 -27.62 6.41
N GLU A 418 19.32 -27.68 5.49
CA GLU A 418 19.73 -26.56 4.64
C GLU A 418 18.97 -26.46 3.30
N THR A 419 18.15 -27.44 2.92
CA THR A 419 17.45 -27.44 1.62
C THR A 419 16.20 -26.57 1.61
N PRO A 420 15.89 -25.88 0.50
CA PRO A 420 14.71 -25.04 0.41
C PRO A 420 13.45 -25.91 0.33
N ILE A 421 12.33 -25.40 0.83
CA ILE A 421 11.04 -26.08 0.68
C ILE A 421 10.51 -25.75 -0.71
N VAL A 422 10.14 -26.76 -1.49
CA VAL A 422 9.47 -26.60 -2.78
C VAL A 422 8.15 -27.34 -2.72
N GLN A 423 7.06 -26.67 -3.07
CA GLN A 423 5.72 -27.25 -2.96
C GLN A 423 4.77 -26.74 -4.04
N PHE A 424 4.00 -27.66 -4.62
CA PHE A 424 2.89 -27.30 -5.49
C PHE A 424 1.70 -26.79 -4.67
N VAL A 425 1.04 -25.74 -5.18
CA VAL A 425 -0.15 -25.15 -4.55
C VAL A 425 -1.24 -24.87 -5.56
N SER A 426 -2.47 -24.87 -5.07
CA SER A 426 -3.69 -24.46 -5.80
C SER A 426 -4.17 -23.09 -5.32
N LEU A 427 -4.71 -22.29 -6.25
CA LEU A 427 -5.37 -21.01 -5.97
C LEU A 427 -6.91 -21.15 -5.95
N GLY A 428 -7.42 -22.37 -5.86
CA GLY A 428 -8.85 -22.69 -5.84
C GLY A 428 -9.26 -23.67 -6.95
N SER A 429 -10.56 -23.91 -7.06
CA SER A 429 -11.13 -24.86 -8.03
C SER A 429 -11.21 -24.32 -9.46
N LEU A 430 -11.12 -23.00 -9.63
CA LEU A 430 -11.21 -22.34 -10.92
C LEU A 430 -9.81 -22.09 -11.50
N VAL A 431 -9.69 -22.26 -12.82
CA VAL A 431 -8.48 -21.89 -13.54
C VAL A 431 -8.43 -20.36 -13.68
N LEU A 432 -7.48 -19.75 -12.98
CA LEU A 432 -7.22 -18.31 -13.10
C LEU A 432 -6.35 -18.05 -14.33
N ARG A 433 -6.56 -16.89 -14.97
CA ARG A 433 -5.59 -16.40 -15.95
C ARG A 433 -4.28 -16.05 -15.24
N ALA A 434 -3.15 -16.13 -15.94
CA ALA A 434 -1.82 -15.91 -15.37
C ALA A 434 -1.71 -14.58 -14.59
N GLU A 435 -2.24 -13.48 -15.14
CA GLU A 435 -2.24 -12.18 -14.44
C GLU A 435 -3.03 -12.21 -13.13
N LYS A 436 -4.15 -12.93 -13.10
CA LYS A 436 -5.00 -13.06 -11.92
C LYS A 436 -4.36 -13.99 -10.90
N ALA A 437 -3.77 -15.10 -11.36
CA ALA A 437 -3.05 -16.03 -10.52
C ALA A 437 -1.91 -15.35 -9.76
N ALA A 438 -1.10 -14.53 -10.45
CA ALA A 438 -0.03 -13.74 -9.85
C ALA A 438 -0.56 -12.82 -8.73
N ILE A 439 -1.55 -11.98 -9.06
CA ILE A 439 -2.15 -11.04 -8.10
C ILE A 439 -2.77 -11.78 -6.91
N THR A 440 -3.52 -12.85 -7.16
CA THR A 440 -4.18 -13.65 -6.11
C THR A 440 -3.17 -14.35 -5.21
N ALA A 441 -2.13 -14.97 -5.77
CA ALA A 441 -1.08 -15.62 -4.98
C ALA A 441 -0.34 -14.60 -4.09
N THR A 442 0.07 -13.47 -4.64
CA THR A 442 0.71 -12.39 -3.87
C THR A 442 -0.19 -11.88 -2.76
N ALA A 443 -1.47 -11.63 -3.05
CA ALA A 443 -2.44 -11.17 -2.05
C ALA A 443 -2.64 -12.19 -0.91
N ILE A 444 -2.76 -13.48 -1.24
CA ILE A 444 -2.97 -14.52 -0.22
C ILE A 444 -1.73 -14.67 0.66
N VAL A 445 -0.53 -14.72 0.08
CA VAL A 445 0.71 -14.79 0.87
C VAL A 445 0.82 -13.55 1.76
N GLY A 446 0.76 -12.36 1.17
CA GLY A 446 0.89 -11.11 1.93
C GLY A 446 -0.08 -11.01 3.11
N LEU A 447 -1.36 -11.33 2.90
CA LEU A 447 -2.38 -11.29 3.96
C LEU A 447 -2.26 -12.41 4.99
N ALA A 448 -1.80 -13.58 4.59
CA ALA A 448 -1.63 -14.70 5.52
C ALA A 448 -0.41 -14.48 6.41
N THR A 449 0.64 -13.82 5.92
CA THR A 449 1.94 -13.74 6.58
C THR A 449 2.20 -12.45 7.35
N GLN A 450 1.46 -11.37 7.08
CA GLN A 450 1.55 -10.09 7.82
C GLN A 450 0.75 -10.12 9.13
#